data_AF-A0A9D6C636-F1
#
_entry.id   AF-A0A9D6C636-F1
#
_cell.length_a   1.000
_cell.length_b   1.000
_cell.length_c   1.000
_cell.angle_alpha   90.00
_cell.angle_beta   90.00
_cell.angle_gamma   90.00
#
_symmetry.space_group_name_H-M   'P 1'
#
loop_
_entity.id
_entity.type
_entity.pdbx_description
1 polymer ?
#
loop_
_entity_poly.entity_id
_entity_poly.type
_entity_poly.pdbx_seq_one_letter_code
_entity_poly.pdbx_strand_id
1 'polypeptide(L)'
;MARTDRNLGRRGGLALGLLAALAGCTAPVPGQKTPFTQDAELAKGPPIEDIVTPFDKALSCMSGKVPGDATFGVGSITDSTGKETYNDSGTGKLITAGAGDIVQSSLFRAGLKVVNRRDPNVALAEHNWGIRDLKDLTPADFYITGSINSIDFIPGGGYDVEIAGVGPRKRQSRILVGLDLALTNAYDGQVVADVPMQKQIFAFEEGFATNRFFGKGLVTLDSGGMIREAQQLALREMLSYATLQLLAQVVDPGKVDDCLSLVDPRDGAPADRADFLKHAPHTRPLSVMVGEARAADAKLAQVMQGAQGGAPAARAAGTAPPQAGAKPAQNSADAVRLANSATTFAAKAIAAAEDAESAKTFAEAKPKVAFAFAYMQAAVKALRQAAAAGLTGPVGDAAAVVVQQAFDATQQAEKDAAARPDASADAKPADPAKPDAAPAAAPAPAAAPAAPAAPKPGDPVAQSQGKPSDGETP
;
A
#
# COMPACT_ATOMS: atom_id res chain seq x y z
N MET A 1 -36.45 0.44 85.57
CA MET A 1 -35.31 0.71 84.67
C MET A 1 -35.81 0.58 83.24
N ALA A 2 -36.02 1.70 82.53
CA ALA A 2 -36.45 1.71 81.15
C ALA A 2 -35.57 2.70 80.37
N ARG A 3 -34.72 2.20 79.47
CA ARG A 3 -33.97 3.01 78.50
C ARG A 3 -34.24 2.46 77.10
N THR A 4 -35.00 3.25 76.36
CA THR A 4 -34.79 3.65 74.95
C THR A 4 -33.97 2.72 74.04
N ASP A 5 -34.65 2.14 73.06
CA ASP A 5 -34.10 1.90 71.72
C ASP A 5 -35.10 2.39 70.66
N ARG A 6 -34.87 3.60 70.14
CA ARG A 6 -35.70 4.24 69.12
C ARG A 6 -34.88 5.03 68.09
N ASN A 7 -33.66 4.56 67.79
CA ASN A 7 -32.72 5.28 66.91
C ASN A 7 -32.19 4.50 65.69
N LEU A 8 -32.66 3.28 65.44
CA LEU A 8 -32.17 2.48 64.30
C LEU A 8 -32.85 2.81 62.96
N GLY A 9 -34.09 3.33 62.97
CA GLY A 9 -34.84 3.65 61.75
C GLY A 9 -34.40 4.94 61.03
N ARG A 10 -33.74 5.86 61.74
CA ARG A 10 -33.45 7.21 61.21
C ARG A 10 -32.09 7.32 60.49
N ARG A 11 -31.20 6.34 60.69
CA ARG A 11 -29.89 6.26 60.01
C ARG A 11 -29.93 5.48 58.68
N GLY A 12 -30.89 4.57 58.50
CA GLY A 12 -31.07 3.83 57.24
C GLY A 12 -31.67 4.69 56.11
N GLY A 13 -32.58 5.62 56.42
CA GLY A 13 -33.21 6.48 55.41
C GLY A 13 -32.27 7.49 54.77
N LEU A 14 -31.22 7.93 55.48
CA LEU A 14 -30.27 8.93 54.99
C LEU A 14 -29.24 8.33 54.02
N ALA A 15 -28.91 7.05 54.16
CA ALA A 15 -28.03 6.33 53.24
C ALA A 15 -28.73 6.01 51.90
N LEU A 16 -30.05 5.75 51.92
CA LEU A 16 -30.82 5.45 50.71
C LEU A 16 -31.11 6.71 49.86
N GLY A 17 -31.26 7.88 50.51
CA GLY A 17 -31.43 9.16 49.81
C GLY A 17 -30.18 9.65 49.08
N LEU A 18 -28.98 9.34 49.60
CA LEU A 18 -27.71 9.75 48.98
C LEU A 18 -27.35 8.93 47.73
N LEU A 19 -27.77 7.65 47.67
CA LEU A 19 -27.61 6.78 46.50
C LEU A 19 -28.57 7.15 45.35
N ALA A 20 -29.76 7.69 45.66
CA ALA A 20 -30.70 8.18 44.64
C ALA A 20 -30.29 9.53 44.02
N ALA A 21 -29.46 10.31 44.72
CA ALA A 21 -28.96 11.59 44.23
C ALA A 21 -27.78 11.47 43.23
N LEU A 22 -27.14 10.30 43.13
CA LEU A 22 -26.14 10.00 42.09
C LEU A 22 -26.75 9.52 40.76
N ALA A 23 -28.07 9.33 40.67
CA ALA A 23 -28.76 8.96 39.43
C ALA A 23 -28.99 10.16 38.47
N GLY A 24 -28.12 11.17 38.53
CA GLY A 24 -28.28 12.44 37.82
C GLY A 24 -27.43 12.57 36.57
N CYS A 25 -28.10 12.77 35.43
CA CYS A 25 -27.59 13.28 34.15
C CYS A 25 -26.76 12.35 33.24
N THR A 26 -27.29 11.17 32.91
CA THR A 26 -26.99 10.59 31.59
C THR A 26 -27.95 11.22 30.58
N ALA A 27 -27.49 12.20 29.79
CA ALA A 27 -28.26 12.62 28.63
C ALA A 27 -28.47 11.38 27.74
N PRO A 28 -29.72 11.07 27.34
CA PRO A 28 -29.98 9.91 26.50
C PRO A 28 -29.20 10.06 25.19
N VAL A 29 -28.31 9.10 24.92
CA VAL A 29 -27.56 9.05 23.66
C VAL A 29 -28.55 8.74 22.53
N PRO A 30 -28.50 9.44 21.38
CA PRO A 30 -29.32 9.11 20.22
C PRO A 30 -29.16 7.61 19.88
N GLY A 31 -30.27 6.89 19.72
CA GLY A 31 -30.27 5.46 19.39
C GLY A 31 -30.46 4.48 20.56
N GLN A 32 -30.30 4.90 21.83
CA GLN A 32 -30.48 3.96 22.98
C GLN A 32 -31.94 3.54 23.24
N LYS A 33 -32.92 4.26 22.67
CA LYS A 33 -34.36 3.97 22.84
C LYS A 33 -35.10 3.69 21.54
N THR A 34 -34.43 3.68 20.40
CA THR A 34 -35.06 3.39 19.11
C THR A 34 -35.31 1.89 18.99
N PRO A 35 -36.57 1.43 18.89
CA PRO A 35 -36.90 0.03 18.69
C PRO A 35 -36.32 -0.48 17.36
N PHE A 36 -36.02 -1.78 17.27
CA PHE A 36 -35.48 -2.43 16.06
C PHE A 36 -36.40 -2.35 14.83
N THR A 37 -37.63 -1.85 14.99
CA THR A 37 -38.66 -1.69 13.96
C THR A 37 -38.75 -0.27 13.43
N GLN A 38 -37.91 0.65 13.91
CA GLN A 38 -37.86 2.04 13.45
C GLN A 38 -36.43 2.41 13.12
N ASP A 39 -36.26 3.19 12.05
CA ASP A 39 -34.96 3.74 11.69
C ASP A 39 -34.46 4.66 12.81
N ALA A 40 -33.24 4.42 13.27
CA ALA A 40 -32.63 5.27 14.28
C ALA A 40 -32.30 6.64 13.67
N GLU A 41 -32.60 7.72 14.39
CA GLU A 41 -32.18 9.06 13.99
C GLU A 41 -30.65 9.11 13.92
N LEU A 42 -30.13 9.31 12.72
CA LEU A 42 -28.70 9.32 12.49
C LEU A 42 -28.12 10.61 13.07
N ALA A 43 -27.23 10.47 14.04
CA ALA A 43 -26.48 11.60 14.58
C ALA A 43 -25.68 12.27 13.44
N LYS A 44 -26.05 13.51 13.09
CA LYS A 44 -25.34 14.28 12.07
C LYS A 44 -24.13 14.95 12.71
N GLY A 45 -22.93 14.51 12.32
CA GLY A 45 -21.68 15.14 12.72
C GLY A 45 -21.52 16.56 12.14
N PRO A 46 -20.39 17.22 12.45
CA PRO A 46 -19.99 18.48 11.82
C PRO A 46 -20.01 18.40 10.28
N PRO A 47 -20.16 19.54 9.57
CA PRO A 47 -20.12 19.55 8.11
C PRO A 47 -18.78 19.04 7.57
N ILE A 48 -18.80 18.60 6.31
CA ILE A 48 -17.58 18.29 5.58
C ILE A 48 -16.84 19.61 5.33
N GLU A 49 -15.56 19.66 5.69
CA GLU A 49 -14.68 20.82 5.51
C GLU A 49 -13.51 20.48 4.58
N ASP A 50 -12.92 21.52 3.99
CA ASP A 50 -11.71 21.39 3.19
C ASP A 50 -10.52 21.00 4.06
N ILE A 51 -9.65 20.18 3.51
CA ILE A 51 -8.43 19.79 4.19
C ILE A 51 -7.38 20.86 3.93
N VAL A 52 -7.12 21.67 4.95
CA VAL A 52 -6.13 22.76 4.92
C VAL A 52 -4.85 22.30 5.61
N THR A 53 -3.70 22.57 4.99
CA THR A 53 -2.39 22.38 5.61
C THR A 53 -1.72 23.74 5.89
N PRO A 54 -0.79 23.82 6.85
CA PRO A 54 0.00 25.04 7.08
C PRO A 54 0.78 25.51 5.85
N PHE A 55 1.07 24.60 4.92
CA PHE A 55 1.88 24.87 3.72
C PHE A 55 1.08 25.37 2.53
N ASP A 56 -0.25 25.38 2.61
CA ASP A 56 -1.13 25.73 1.49
C ASP A 56 -0.88 27.15 0.96
N LYS A 57 -0.59 28.10 1.85
CA LYS A 57 -0.25 29.48 1.48
C LYS A 57 1.08 29.55 0.72
N ALA A 58 2.10 28.87 1.24
CA ALA A 58 3.42 28.79 0.62
C ALA A 58 3.34 28.09 -0.76
N LEU A 59 2.57 27.00 -0.87
CA LEU A 59 2.29 26.33 -2.14
C LEU A 59 1.60 27.28 -3.12
N SER A 60 0.52 27.95 -2.72
CA SER A 60 -0.17 28.89 -3.61
C SER A 60 0.71 30.05 -4.08
N CYS A 61 1.67 30.49 -3.26
CA CYS A 61 2.66 31.50 -3.61
C CYS A 61 3.60 31.05 -4.75
N MET A 62 3.78 29.73 -4.94
CA MET A 62 4.59 29.17 -6.05
C MET A 62 4.00 29.41 -7.43
N SER A 63 2.72 29.78 -7.50
CA SER A 63 2.04 30.07 -8.76
C SER A 63 2.78 31.16 -9.55
N GLY A 64 3.13 30.86 -10.80
CA GLY A 64 3.88 31.78 -11.67
C GLY A 64 5.38 31.88 -11.40
N LYS A 65 5.91 31.20 -10.37
CA LYS A 65 7.35 31.14 -10.07
C LYS A 65 8.03 29.93 -10.72
N VAL A 66 7.24 28.91 -11.08
CA VAL A 66 7.64 27.77 -11.92
C VAL A 66 7.22 28.05 -13.37
N PRO A 67 8.00 27.61 -14.39
CA PRO A 67 7.59 27.71 -15.79
C PRO A 67 6.18 27.12 -16.00
N GLY A 68 5.23 27.94 -16.43
CA GLY A 68 3.81 27.54 -16.56
C GLY A 68 3.53 26.56 -17.70
N ASP A 69 4.53 26.34 -18.55
CA ASP A 69 4.55 25.36 -19.62
C ASP A 69 5.10 24.01 -19.17
N ALA A 70 5.77 23.90 -18.00
CA ALA A 70 6.27 22.64 -17.47
C ALA A 70 5.12 21.72 -17.06
N THR A 71 5.16 20.47 -17.52
CA THR A 71 4.16 19.45 -17.17
C THR A 71 4.71 18.49 -16.13
N PHE A 72 3.94 18.27 -15.06
CA PHE A 72 4.32 17.38 -13.97
C PHE A 72 3.43 16.14 -13.95
N GLY A 73 4.04 14.97 -13.76
CA GLY A 73 3.34 13.73 -13.40
C GLY A 73 3.58 13.37 -11.94
N VAL A 74 2.64 12.65 -11.34
CA VAL A 74 2.88 11.96 -10.07
C VAL A 74 2.83 10.46 -10.35
N GLY A 75 3.92 9.78 -10.01
CA GLY A 75 4.03 8.33 -10.10
C GLY A 75 3.58 7.64 -8.80
N SER A 76 4.06 6.42 -8.59
CA SER A 76 3.75 5.68 -7.36
C SER A 76 4.47 6.29 -6.16
N ILE A 77 3.69 6.58 -5.11
CA ILE A 77 4.20 6.90 -3.78
C ILE A 77 3.72 5.78 -2.87
N THR A 78 4.56 4.77 -2.67
CA THR A 78 4.17 3.52 -2.01
C THR A 78 4.39 3.59 -0.50
N ASP A 79 3.51 2.95 0.26
CA ASP A 79 3.79 2.61 1.65
C ASP A 79 4.75 1.42 1.69
N SER A 80 6.02 1.71 1.99
CA SER A 80 7.10 0.74 2.13
C SER A 80 7.39 0.42 3.60
N THR A 81 6.56 0.91 4.54
CA THR A 81 6.76 0.67 5.98
C THR A 81 6.44 -0.76 6.40
N GLY A 82 5.62 -1.46 5.60
CA GLY A 82 5.16 -2.83 5.88
C GLY A 82 4.28 -2.96 7.12
N LYS A 83 3.75 -1.85 7.67
CA LYS A 83 2.87 -1.91 8.85
C LYS A 83 1.41 -2.01 8.45
N GLU A 84 0.79 -3.05 8.98
CA GLU A 84 -0.64 -3.29 8.87
C GLU A 84 -1.25 -3.20 10.27
N THR A 85 -2.44 -2.62 10.34
CA THR A 85 -3.28 -2.65 11.54
C THR A 85 -4.15 -3.91 11.52
N TYR A 86 -4.15 -4.61 12.64
CA TYR A 86 -4.99 -5.78 12.89
C TYR A 86 -5.98 -5.39 13.98
N ASN A 87 -7.19 -5.00 13.57
CA ASN A 87 -8.28 -4.69 14.50
C ASN A 87 -9.43 -5.69 14.27
N ASP A 88 -10.33 -5.79 15.25
CA ASP A 88 -11.47 -6.73 15.21
C ASP A 88 -12.45 -6.50 14.03
N SER A 89 -12.28 -5.42 13.26
CA SER A 89 -13.08 -5.07 12.09
C SER A 89 -12.35 -5.24 10.74
N GLY A 90 -11.15 -5.82 10.74
CA GLY A 90 -10.40 -6.16 9.54
C GLY A 90 -8.91 -5.84 9.59
N THR A 91 -8.20 -6.29 8.57
CA THR A 91 -6.78 -5.97 8.31
C THR A 91 -6.69 -4.81 7.33
N GLY A 92 -5.87 -3.80 7.62
CA GLY A 92 -5.66 -2.69 6.69
C GLY A 92 -4.38 -1.93 6.96
N LYS A 93 -3.90 -1.22 5.94
CA LYS A 93 -2.66 -0.43 6.03
C LYS A 93 -2.74 0.58 7.15
N LEU A 94 -1.67 0.67 7.94
CA LEU A 94 -1.57 1.69 8.99
C LEU A 94 -1.52 3.10 8.39
N ILE A 95 -0.99 3.22 7.16
CA ILE A 95 -0.77 4.46 6.45
C ILE A 95 -1.65 4.52 5.19
N THR A 96 -2.05 5.73 4.78
CA THR A 96 -2.89 5.91 3.58
C THR A 96 -2.17 5.43 2.31
N ALA A 97 -2.92 4.76 1.44
CA ALA A 97 -2.50 4.43 0.08
C ALA A 97 -2.63 5.61 -0.90
N GLY A 98 -3.24 6.73 -0.47
CA GLY A 98 -3.53 7.90 -1.30
C GLY A 98 -2.44 8.99 -1.29
N ALA A 99 -1.19 8.65 -0.96
CA ALA A 99 -0.10 9.62 -0.89
C ALA A 99 0.14 10.36 -2.23
N GLY A 100 0.01 9.64 -3.36
CA GLY A 100 0.10 10.23 -4.70
C GLY A 100 -0.97 11.30 -4.97
N ASP A 101 -2.21 11.09 -4.51
CA ASP A 101 -3.30 12.05 -4.71
C ASP A 101 -3.08 13.33 -3.89
N ILE A 102 -2.42 13.22 -2.72
CA ILE A 102 -2.03 14.37 -1.89
C ILE A 102 -0.96 15.22 -2.59
N VAL A 103 0.08 14.57 -3.16
CA VAL A 103 1.12 15.29 -3.91
C VAL A 103 0.54 15.94 -5.16
N GLN A 104 -0.33 15.23 -5.89
CA GLN A 104 -1.03 15.80 -7.05
C GLN A 104 -1.86 17.04 -6.65
N SER A 105 -2.60 16.95 -5.55
CA SER A 105 -3.37 18.09 -5.01
C SER A 105 -2.45 19.27 -4.62
N SER A 106 -1.27 18.98 -4.09
CA SER A 106 -0.27 19.99 -3.71
C SER A 106 0.33 20.70 -4.93
N LEU A 107 0.62 19.96 -6.01
CA LEU A 107 1.06 20.53 -7.29
C LEU A 107 -0.02 21.40 -7.95
N PHE A 108 -1.28 20.97 -7.91
CA PHE A 108 -2.41 21.78 -8.36
C PHE A 108 -2.54 23.07 -7.55
N ARG A 109 -2.40 22.99 -6.23
CA ARG A 109 -2.42 24.16 -5.35
C ARG A 109 -1.25 25.11 -5.61
N ALA A 110 -0.12 24.60 -6.08
CA ALA A 110 1.02 25.40 -6.55
C ALA A 110 0.81 26.04 -7.94
N GLY A 111 -0.33 25.82 -8.60
CA GLY A 111 -0.65 26.39 -9.90
C GLY A 111 0.07 25.73 -11.07
N LEU A 112 0.50 24.47 -10.91
CA LEU A 112 1.24 23.73 -11.93
C LEU A 112 0.33 22.91 -12.84
N LYS A 113 0.78 22.66 -14.07
CA LYS A 113 0.10 21.77 -15.00
C LYS A 113 0.43 20.32 -14.66
N VAL A 114 -0.53 19.58 -14.12
CA VAL A 114 -0.36 18.18 -13.73
C VAL A 114 -1.05 17.24 -14.71
N VAL A 115 -0.35 16.21 -15.17
CA VAL A 115 -0.89 15.11 -15.98
C VAL A 115 -1.06 13.86 -15.14
N ASN A 116 -2.17 13.14 -15.34
CA ASN A 116 -2.42 11.90 -14.59
C ASN A 116 -1.51 10.78 -15.10
N ARG A 117 -0.56 10.35 -14.27
CA ARG A 117 0.31 9.19 -14.48
C ARG A 117 0.23 8.16 -13.36
N ARG A 118 -0.62 8.40 -12.35
CA ARG A 118 -0.86 7.48 -11.24
C ARG A 118 -1.74 6.30 -11.67
N ASP A 119 -2.72 6.57 -12.53
CA ASP A 119 -3.57 5.55 -13.14
C ASP A 119 -3.49 5.62 -14.67
N PRO A 120 -2.43 5.04 -15.29
CA PRO A 120 -2.29 5.04 -16.73
C PRO A 120 -3.27 4.08 -17.42
N ASN A 121 -3.98 3.22 -16.67
CA ASN A 121 -4.82 2.17 -17.26
C ASN A 121 -5.94 2.74 -18.12
N VAL A 122 -6.52 3.87 -17.74
CA VAL A 122 -7.54 4.54 -18.55
C VAL A 122 -6.96 5.01 -19.88
N ALA A 123 -5.80 5.68 -19.86
CA ALA A 123 -5.13 6.14 -21.06
C ALA A 123 -4.68 4.98 -21.98
N LEU A 124 -4.23 3.87 -21.38
CA LEU A 124 -3.87 2.65 -22.11
C LEU A 124 -5.09 1.93 -22.68
N ALA A 125 -6.19 1.83 -21.94
CA ALA A 125 -7.42 1.19 -22.39
C ALA A 125 -8.03 1.95 -23.57
N GLU A 126 -8.09 3.27 -23.50
CA GLU A 126 -8.56 4.11 -24.60
C GLU A 126 -7.69 3.99 -25.84
N HIS A 127 -6.37 3.84 -25.66
CA HIS A 127 -5.46 3.55 -26.76
C HIS A 127 -5.70 2.18 -27.37
N ASN A 128 -5.83 1.15 -26.54
CA ASN A 128 -6.09 -0.22 -26.99
C ASN A 128 -7.46 -0.35 -27.69
N TRP A 129 -8.43 0.47 -27.31
CA TRP A 129 -9.74 0.57 -27.96
C TRP A 129 -9.75 1.47 -29.21
N GLY A 130 -8.63 2.13 -29.54
CA GLY A 130 -8.53 3.02 -30.69
C GLY A 130 -9.32 4.33 -30.55
N ILE A 131 -9.68 4.72 -29.31
CA ILE A 131 -10.39 5.97 -29.03
C ILE A 131 -9.42 7.16 -29.09
N ARG A 132 -8.19 6.99 -28.59
CA ARG A 132 -7.15 8.02 -28.55
C ARG A 132 -5.77 7.42 -28.82
N ASP A 133 -4.90 8.16 -29.51
CA ASP A 133 -3.51 7.75 -29.65
C ASP A 133 -2.65 8.23 -28.48
N LEU A 134 -1.69 7.40 -28.05
CA LEU A 134 -0.72 7.76 -27.01
C LEU A 134 0.09 9.01 -27.36
N LYS A 135 0.25 9.30 -28.66
CA LYS A 135 0.98 10.47 -29.18
C LYS A 135 0.27 11.79 -28.91
N ASP A 136 -1.05 11.76 -28.74
CA ASP A 136 -1.87 12.94 -28.49
C ASP A 136 -1.92 13.31 -27.00
N LEU A 137 -1.47 12.40 -26.13
CA LEU A 137 -1.39 12.64 -24.70
C LEU A 137 -0.27 13.64 -24.42
N THR A 138 -0.56 14.63 -23.56
CA THR A 138 0.47 15.57 -23.11
C THR A 138 1.58 14.81 -22.37
N PRO A 139 2.85 14.91 -22.82
CA PRO A 139 3.98 14.30 -22.11
C PRO A 139 4.18 14.99 -20.76
N ALA A 140 4.71 14.24 -19.78
CA ALA A 140 5.21 14.83 -18.55
C ALA A 140 6.67 15.22 -18.76
N ASP A 141 7.03 16.48 -18.48
CA ASP A 141 8.42 16.93 -18.49
C ASP A 141 9.16 16.42 -17.24
N PHE A 142 8.45 16.41 -16.11
CA PHE A 142 8.95 15.90 -14.83
C PHE A 142 7.94 14.96 -14.18
N TYR A 143 8.43 14.06 -13.35
CA TYR A 143 7.57 13.23 -12.53
C TYR A 143 8.09 13.11 -11.11
N ILE A 144 7.16 13.05 -10.15
CA ILE A 144 7.48 12.84 -8.72
C ILE A 144 7.16 11.40 -8.36
N THR A 145 8.15 10.69 -7.80
CA THR A 145 7.96 9.40 -7.15
C THR A 145 8.47 9.44 -5.72
N GLY A 146 8.15 8.42 -4.94
CA GLY A 146 8.68 8.33 -3.59
C GLY A 146 8.15 7.15 -2.84
N SER A 147 8.44 7.12 -1.55
CA SER A 147 7.86 6.14 -0.65
C SER A 147 7.80 6.65 0.77
N ILE A 148 6.85 6.10 1.53
CA ILE A 148 6.81 6.24 2.98
C ILE A 148 7.63 5.07 3.49
N ASN A 149 8.86 5.36 3.90
CA ASN A 149 9.92 4.36 4.04
C ASN A 149 9.98 3.74 5.43
N SER A 150 9.56 4.47 6.47
CA SER A 150 9.75 4.08 7.85
C SER A 150 8.59 4.54 8.72
N ILE A 151 8.26 3.68 9.68
CA ILE A 151 7.40 4.05 10.80
C ILE A 151 7.86 3.33 12.07
N ASP A 152 8.32 4.12 13.03
CA ASP A 152 8.89 3.60 14.27
C ASP A 152 8.09 4.08 15.47
N PHE A 153 7.62 3.12 16.26
CA PHE A 153 6.92 3.40 17.51
C PHE A 153 7.95 3.55 18.62
N ILE A 154 8.16 4.79 19.07
CA ILE A 154 9.01 5.08 20.20
C ILE A 154 8.15 5.12 21.46
N PRO A 155 8.39 4.22 22.43
CA PRO A 155 7.75 4.34 23.73
C PRO A 155 8.17 5.66 24.38
N GLY A 156 7.20 6.42 24.86
CA GLY A 156 7.46 7.64 25.61
C GLY A 156 7.58 7.37 27.11
N GLY A 157 7.82 8.44 27.86
CA GLY A 157 7.78 8.37 29.32
C GLY A 157 6.35 8.15 29.85
N GLY A 158 6.25 7.62 31.05
CA GLY A 158 4.97 7.42 31.71
C GLY A 158 5.15 7.00 33.15
N TYR A 159 4.09 7.09 33.93
CA TYR A 159 4.01 6.47 35.23
C TYR A 159 2.65 5.80 35.39
N ASP A 160 2.65 4.70 36.12
CA ASP A 160 1.46 3.95 36.47
C ASP A 160 1.59 3.63 37.97
N VAL A 161 0.77 4.28 38.79
CA VAL A 161 0.83 4.15 40.25
C VAL A 161 -0.52 3.67 40.74
N GLU A 162 -0.63 2.38 40.99
CA GLU A 162 -1.88 1.75 41.45
C GLU A 162 -1.75 1.28 42.90
N ILE A 163 -2.65 1.74 43.78
CA ILE A 163 -2.74 1.30 45.17
C ILE A 163 -4.12 0.68 45.38
N ALA A 164 -4.16 -0.61 45.72
CA ALA A 164 -5.40 -1.36 45.95
C ALA A 164 -6.39 -1.27 44.79
N GLY A 165 -5.87 -1.29 43.56
CA GLY A 165 -6.68 -1.23 42.34
C GLY A 165 -6.98 0.19 41.86
N VAL A 166 -6.51 1.23 42.54
CA VAL A 166 -6.88 2.62 42.25
C VAL A 166 -5.63 3.44 41.99
N GLY A 167 -5.56 4.13 40.86
CA GLY A 167 -4.31 4.80 40.49
C GLY A 167 -4.36 5.72 39.28
N PRO A 168 -3.56 6.80 39.26
CA PRO A 168 -3.30 7.54 38.04
C PRO A 168 -2.36 6.78 37.10
N ARG A 169 -2.66 6.87 35.81
CA ARG A 169 -1.81 6.44 34.70
C ARG A 169 -1.53 7.61 33.79
N LYS A 170 -0.26 7.76 33.41
CA LYS A 170 0.19 8.71 32.40
C LYS A 170 1.06 7.95 31.42
N ARG A 171 0.71 7.96 30.13
CA ARG A 171 1.46 7.28 29.08
C ARG A 171 1.70 8.22 27.93
N GLN A 172 2.94 8.28 27.49
CA GLN A 172 3.32 9.00 26.29
C GLN A 172 3.72 7.97 25.24
N SER A 173 3.35 8.23 23.99
CA SER A 173 3.80 7.45 22.85
C SER A 173 4.18 8.41 21.73
N ARG A 174 5.16 8.02 20.93
CA ARG A 174 5.65 8.78 19.79
C ARG A 174 5.73 7.86 18.60
N ILE A 175 5.40 8.37 17.42
CA ILE A 175 5.52 7.64 16.17
C ILE A 175 6.40 8.49 15.27
N LEU A 176 7.55 7.97 14.87
CA LEU A 176 8.36 8.56 13.82
C LEU A 176 7.83 8.04 12.49
N VAL A 177 7.55 8.95 11.56
CA VAL A 177 7.19 8.62 10.18
C VAL A 177 8.24 9.25 9.27
N GLY A 178 8.83 8.46 8.39
CA GLY A 178 9.76 8.90 7.36
C GLY A 178 9.19 8.72 5.96
N LEU A 179 9.49 9.66 5.08
CA LEU A 179 9.19 9.58 3.65
C LEU A 179 10.32 10.21 2.83
N ASP A 180 10.49 9.73 1.61
CA ASP A 180 11.39 10.30 0.63
C ASP A 180 10.61 10.58 -0.66
N LEU A 181 10.71 11.79 -1.19
CA LEU A 181 10.19 12.14 -2.51
C LEU A 181 11.31 12.60 -3.42
N ALA A 182 11.28 12.14 -4.67
CA ALA A 182 12.22 12.51 -5.72
C ALA A 182 11.48 13.10 -6.91
N LEU A 183 12.01 14.20 -7.45
CA LEU A 183 11.59 14.80 -8.72
C LEU A 183 12.59 14.40 -9.79
N THR A 184 12.09 13.80 -10.87
CA THR A 184 12.91 13.24 -11.94
C THR A 184 12.54 13.87 -13.27
N ASN A 185 13.56 14.20 -14.08
CA ASN A 185 13.38 14.60 -15.47
C ASN A 185 12.97 13.39 -16.31
N ALA A 186 11.85 13.51 -17.04
CA ALA A 186 11.32 12.42 -17.85
C ALA A 186 12.18 12.09 -19.08
N TYR A 187 13.00 13.03 -19.55
CA TYR A 187 13.76 12.90 -20.79
C TYR A 187 15.07 12.10 -20.62
N ASP A 188 15.84 12.38 -19.58
CA ASP A 188 17.12 11.73 -19.30
C ASP A 188 17.07 10.79 -18.08
N GLY A 189 15.97 10.80 -17.32
CA GLY A 189 15.81 10.01 -16.11
C GLY A 189 16.62 10.54 -14.92
N GLN A 190 17.19 11.75 -15.00
CA GLN A 190 17.98 12.32 -13.92
C GLN A 190 17.07 12.80 -12.77
N VAL A 191 17.39 12.38 -11.54
CA VAL A 191 16.78 12.95 -10.33
C VAL A 191 17.32 14.37 -10.14
N VAL A 192 16.44 15.36 -10.23
CA VAL A 192 16.80 16.79 -10.20
C VAL A 192 16.58 17.40 -8.82
N ALA A 193 15.72 16.82 -8.00
CA ALA A 193 15.52 17.22 -6.61
C ALA A 193 15.10 15.99 -5.80
N ASP A 194 15.53 15.96 -4.55
CA ASP A 194 15.22 14.87 -3.62
C ASP A 194 14.97 15.47 -2.24
N VAL A 195 13.98 14.95 -1.54
CA VAL A 195 13.54 15.47 -0.25
C VAL A 195 13.26 14.29 0.68
N PRO A 196 14.23 13.90 1.52
CA PRO A 196 13.98 13.04 2.65
C PRO A 196 13.38 13.86 3.79
N MET A 197 12.31 13.36 4.41
CA MET A 197 11.63 14.02 5.51
C MET A 197 11.18 13.03 6.58
N GLN A 198 11.22 13.50 7.82
CA GLN A 198 10.77 12.73 8.97
C GLN A 198 9.98 13.64 9.92
N LYS A 199 8.85 13.14 10.44
CA LYS A 199 8.06 13.80 11.48
C LYS A 199 7.84 12.86 12.65
N GLN A 200 7.93 13.40 13.85
CA GLN A 200 7.54 12.70 15.07
C GLN A 200 6.14 13.11 15.48
N ILE A 201 5.19 12.20 15.37
CA ILE A 201 3.80 12.35 15.78
C ILE A 201 3.71 12.03 17.27
N PHE A 202 3.20 12.97 18.06
CA PHE A 202 3.08 12.81 19.51
C PHE A 202 1.68 12.36 19.94
N ALA A 203 1.66 11.43 20.90
CA ALA A 203 0.45 10.97 21.58
C ALA A 203 0.66 10.98 23.10
N PHE A 204 -0.38 11.41 23.81
CA PHE A 204 -0.39 11.54 25.25
C PHE A 204 -1.70 11.07 25.83
N GLU A 205 -1.61 10.22 26.84
CA GLU A 205 -2.75 9.71 27.59
C GLU A 205 -2.57 10.02 29.06
N GLU A 206 -3.61 10.57 29.66
CA GLU A 206 -3.72 10.75 31.10
C GLU A 206 -5.05 10.16 31.55
N GLY A 207 -4.99 9.27 32.54
CA GLY A 207 -6.17 8.59 33.02
C GLY A 207 -6.05 8.19 34.47
N PHE A 208 -7.18 7.77 35.00
CA PHE A 208 -7.35 7.26 36.34
C PHE A 208 -8.16 5.98 36.21
N ALA A 209 -7.57 4.87 36.68
CA ALA A 209 -8.21 3.56 36.66
C ALA A 209 -8.59 3.15 38.09
N THR A 210 -9.76 2.53 38.23
CA THR A 210 -10.24 1.94 39.48
C THR A 210 -10.75 0.52 39.22
N ASN A 211 -10.02 -0.46 39.72
CA ASN A 211 -10.24 -1.89 39.59
C ASN A 211 -10.53 -2.48 40.97
N ARG A 212 -11.75 -2.94 41.20
CA ARG A 212 -12.14 -3.54 42.49
C ARG A 212 -12.84 -4.87 42.27
N PHE A 213 -12.41 -5.90 42.99
CA PHE A 213 -13.14 -7.16 43.05
C PHE A 213 -14.30 -7.08 44.04
N PHE A 214 -15.50 -7.45 43.58
CA PHE A 214 -16.70 -7.65 44.40
C PHE A 214 -17.15 -9.12 44.27
N GLY A 215 -16.79 -9.94 45.26
CA GLY A 215 -17.03 -11.38 45.21
C GLY A 215 -16.21 -12.05 44.10
N LYS A 216 -16.89 -12.52 43.03
CA LYS A 216 -16.25 -13.12 41.84
C LYS A 216 -16.17 -12.16 40.65
N GLY A 217 -16.75 -10.97 40.74
CA GLY A 217 -16.76 -9.98 39.65
C GLY A 217 -15.64 -8.95 39.82
N LEU A 218 -14.99 -8.59 38.72
CA LEU A 218 -14.10 -7.42 38.64
C LEU A 218 -14.91 -6.24 38.11
N VAL A 219 -14.94 -5.13 38.86
CA VAL A 219 -15.51 -3.87 38.41
C VAL A 219 -14.36 -2.93 38.08
N THR A 220 -14.31 -2.49 36.82
CA THR A 220 -13.33 -1.54 36.31
C THR A 220 -14.05 -0.23 35.98
N LEU A 221 -13.51 0.89 36.48
CA LEU A 221 -13.92 2.23 36.12
C LEU A 221 -12.70 2.99 35.63
N ASP A 222 -12.72 3.38 34.36
CA ASP A 222 -11.67 4.13 33.72
C ASP A 222 -12.19 5.52 33.33
N SER A 223 -11.45 6.56 33.73
CA SER A 223 -11.71 7.94 33.34
C SER A 223 -10.41 8.59 32.91
N GLY A 224 -10.35 9.15 31.70
CA GLY A 224 -9.12 9.75 31.18
C GLY A 224 -9.32 10.51 29.89
N GLY A 225 -8.34 11.36 29.58
CA GLY A 225 -8.24 12.11 28.33
C GLY A 225 -7.07 11.59 27.49
N MET A 226 -7.24 11.63 26.17
CA MET A 226 -6.18 11.32 25.23
C MET A 226 -6.03 12.47 24.24
N ILE A 227 -4.80 12.91 24.03
CA ILE A 227 -4.40 13.89 23.02
C ILE A 227 -3.50 13.16 22.05
N ARG A 228 -3.87 13.14 20.78
CA ARG A 228 -3.05 12.53 19.73
C ARG A 228 -3.10 13.41 18.51
N GLU A 229 -1.94 13.63 17.91
CA GLU A 229 -1.90 14.16 16.55
C GLU A 229 -2.58 13.20 15.57
N ALA A 230 -3.35 13.74 14.64
CA ALA A 230 -4.02 12.95 13.61
C ALA A 230 -2.98 12.45 12.60
N GLN A 231 -2.70 11.15 12.62
CA GLN A 231 -1.63 10.54 11.82
C GLN A 231 -1.77 10.81 10.31
N GLN A 232 -2.99 10.67 9.78
CA GLN A 232 -3.25 10.91 8.35
C GLN A 232 -3.15 12.39 7.96
N LEU A 233 -3.47 13.30 8.89
CA LEU A 233 -3.28 14.74 8.68
C LEU A 233 -1.80 15.09 8.71
N ALA A 234 -1.06 14.57 9.70
CA ALA A 234 0.38 14.77 9.80
C ALA A 234 1.13 14.26 8.56
N LEU A 235 0.73 13.12 7.99
CA LEU A 235 1.31 12.63 6.74
C LEU A 235 0.96 13.54 5.54
N ARG A 236 -0.28 14.05 5.47
CA ARG A 236 -0.66 15.02 4.42
C ARG A 236 0.17 16.29 4.51
N GLU A 237 0.37 16.81 5.73
CA GLU A 237 1.26 17.95 6.00
C GLU A 237 2.67 17.67 5.51
N MET A 238 3.25 16.51 5.85
CA MET A 238 4.59 16.12 5.39
C MET A 238 4.69 16.06 3.86
N LEU A 239 3.73 15.43 3.17
CA LEU A 239 3.73 15.33 1.70
C LEU A 239 3.57 16.71 1.02
N SER A 240 2.73 17.57 1.60
CA SER A 240 2.52 18.94 1.09
C SER A 240 3.79 19.78 1.27
N TYR A 241 4.46 19.64 2.42
CA TYR A 241 5.73 20.30 2.68
C TYR A 241 6.88 19.76 1.83
N ALA A 242 6.96 18.44 1.64
CA ALA A 242 7.94 17.81 0.78
C ALA A 242 7.79 18.27 -0.68
N THR A 243 6.54 18.39 -1.16
CA THR A 243 6.24 18.93 -2.49
C THR A 243 6.70 20.38 -2.62
N LEU A 244 6.44 21.23 -1.62
CA LEU A 244 6.93 22.61 -1.58
C LEU A 244 8.46 22.66 -1.66
N GLN A 245 9.16 21.83 -0.87
CA GLN A 245 10.62 21.78 -0.85
C GLN A 245 11.21 21.28 -2.17
N LEU A 246 10.61 20.27 -2.80
CA LEU A 246 11.03 19.79 -4.13
C LEU A 246 10.96 20.91 -5.16
N LEU A 247 9.84 21.63 -5.21
CA LEU A 247 9.68 22.76 -6.12
C LEU A 247 10.68 23.87 -5.80
N ALA A 248 10.94 24.13 -4.53
CA ALA A 248 11.88 25.16 -4.12
C ALA A 248 13.34 24.85 -4.51
N GLN A 249 13.72 23.58 -4.70
CA GLN A 249 15.08 23.19 -5.14
C GLN A 249 15.32 23.42 -6.65
N VAL A 250 14.26 23.45 -7.47
CA VAL A 250 14.34 23.59 -8.93
C VAL A 250 13.94 24.97 -9.46
N VAL A 251 13.49 25.85 -8.56
CA VAL A 251 13.18 27.26 -8.84
C VAL A 251 14.35 28.14 -8.38
N ASP A 252 14.61 29.23 -9.12
CA ASP A 252 15.61 30.22 -8.77
C ASP A 252 15.46 30.67 -7.30
N PRO A 253 16.51 30.60 -6.46
CA PRO A 253 16.40 30.89 -5.04
C PRO A 253 15.74 32.23 -4.72
N GLY A 254 16.17 33.31 -5.40
CA GLY A 254 15.63 34.65 -5.19
C GLY A 254 14.16 34.83 -5.60
N LYS A 255 13.54 33.85 -6.28
CA LYS A 255 12.10 33.87 -6.57
C LYS A 255 11.29 33.10 -5.54
N VAL A 256 11.86 32.14 -4.82
CA VAL A 256 11.10 31.24 -3.93
C VAL A 256 11.21 31.61 -2.45
N ASP A 257 12.19 32.42 -2.07
CA ASP A 257 12.43 32.82 -0.68
C ASP A 257 11.19 33.48 -0.03
N ASP A 258 10.47 34.35 -0.75
CA ASP A 258 9.23 34.96 -0.27
C ASP A 258 8.17 33.92 0.09
N CYS A 259 8.04 32.85 -0.71
CA CYS A 259 7.05 31.80 -0.47
C CYS A 259 7.43 30.92 0.72
N LEU A 260 8.73 30.62 0.86
CA LEU A 260 9.23 29.85 1.99
C LEU A 260 9.09 30.63 3.31
N SER A 261 9.17 31.96 3.26
CA SER A 261 8.96 32.82 4.44
C SER A 261 7.52 32.75 5.00
N LEU A 262 6.56 32.22 4.24
CA LEU A 262 5.19 31.99 4.68
C LEU A 262 5.02 30.71 5.51
N VAL A 263 6.03 29.84 5.57
CA VAL A 263 6.02 28.63 6.38
C VAL A 263 6.38 28.97 7.82
N ASP A 264 5.52 28.63 8.78
CA ASP A 264 5.85 28.78 10.20
C ASP A 264 7.00 27.82 10.56
N PRO A 265 8.10 28.30 11.18
CA PRO A 265 9.21 27.45 11.61
C PRO A 265 8.82 26.30 12.54
N ARG A 266 7.65 26.38 13.21
CA ARG A 266 7.10 25.30 14.05
C ARG A 266 6.52 24.16 13.23
N ASP A 267 5.94 24.46 12.07
CA ASP A 267 5.26 23.48 11.22
C ASP A 267 6.22 22.83 10.22
N GLY A 268 7.19 23.61 9.75
CA GLY A 268 8.29 23.13 8.92
C GLY A 268 9.56 23.87 9.26
N ALA A 269 10.54 23.17 9.83
CA ALA A 269 11.90 23.67 9.80
C ALA A 269 12.33 23.69 8.33
N PRO A 270 12.87 24.78 7.79
CA PRO A 270 13.58 24.69 6.52
C PRO A 270 14.59 23.56 6.71
N ALA A 271 14.45 22.46 5.94
CA ALA A 271 15.60 21.61 5.68
C ALA A 271 16.73 22.58 5.35
N ASP A 272 17.95 22.40 5.90
CA ASP A 272 19.03 23.35 5.68
C ASP A 272 19.23 23.50 4.17
N ARG A 273 18.52 24.47 3.60
CA ARG A 273 18.34 24.65 2.17
C ARG A 273 19.68 25.07 1.63
N ALA A 274 20.48 25.76 2.46
CA ALA A 274 21.86 26.06 2.14
C ALA A 274 22.68 24.76 2.08
N ASP A 275 22.60 23.84 3.03
CA ASP A 275 23.30 22.55 2.93
C ASP A 275 22.79 21.69 1.77
N PHE A 276 21.49 21.63 1.53
CA PHE A 276 20.97 20.87 0.40
C PHE A 276 21.37 21.52 -0.93
N LEU A 277 21.24 22.85 -1.11
CA LEU A 277 21.71 23.55 -2.31
C LEU A 277 23.24 23.51 -2.47
N LYS A 278 24.01 23.35 -1.38
CA LYS A 278 25.47 23.14 -1.42
C LYS A 278 25.84 21.75 -1.97
N HIS A 279 25.04 20.72 -1.64
CA HIS A 279 25.30 19.32 -2.02
C HIS A 279 24.44 18.85 -3.20
N ALA A 280 23.41 19.61 -3.58
CA ALA A 280 22.59 19.34 -4.74
C ALA A 280 23.46 19.51 -5.98
N PRO A 281 23.48 18.52 -6.89
CA PRO A 281 24.17 18.68 -8.16
C PRO A 281 23.59 19.92 -8.83
N HIS A 282 24.43 20.88 -9.24
CA HIS A 282 24.03 22.20 -9.79
C HIS A 282 22.69 22.10 -10.54
N THR A 283 21.59 22.37 -9.83
CA THR A 283 20.27 22.13 -10.38
C THR A 283 20.05 23.19 -11.42
N ARG A 284 20.03 22.76 -12.69
CA ARG A 284 19.71 23.66 -13.78
C ARG A 284 18.27 24.14 -13.54
N PRO A 285 17.99 25.43 -13.71
CA PRO A 285 16.64 25.94 -13.49
C PRO A 285 15.66 25.20 -14.40
N LEU A 286 14.47 24.92 -13.91
CA LEU A 286 13.48 24.10 -14.61
C LEU A 286 13.22 24.57 -16.05
N SER A 287 13.23 25.90 -16.28
CA SER A 287 13.05 26.51 -17.60
C SER A 287 14.11 26.07 -18.63
N VAL A 288 15.35 25.87 -18.20
CA VAL A 288 16.43 25.42 -19.09
C VAL A 288 16.19 23.96 -19.47
N MET A 289 15.85 23.12 -18.49
CA MET A 289 15.61 21.70 -18.71
C MET A 289 14.40 21.46 -19.63
N VAL A 290 13.32 22.22 -19.43
CA VAL A 290 12.12 22.20 -20.30
C VAL A 290 12.46 22.66 -21.73
N GLY A 291 13.31 23.67 -21.88
CA GLY A 291 13.75 24.14 -23.19
C GLY A 291 14.56 23.09 -23.97
N GLU A 292 15.50 22.42 -23.29
CA GLU A 292 16.33 21.36 -23.85
C GLU A 292 15.50 20.13 -24.25
N ALA A 293 14.62 19.70 -23.36
CA ALA A 293 13.62 18.66 -23.58
C ALA A 293 12.84 18.86 -24.89
N ARG A 294 12.27 20.06 -25.07
CA ARG A 294 11.50 20.38 -26.28
C ARG A 294 12.35 20.52 -27.52
N ALA A 295 13.57 21.04 -27.39
CA ALA A 295 14.50 21.07 -28.50
C ALA A 295 14.86 19.65 -28.96
N ALA A 296 14.98 18.70 -28.03
CA ALA A 296 15.16 17.28 -28.34
C ALA A 296 13.94 16.68 -29.06
N ASP A 297 12.72 16.97 -28.59
CA ASP A 297 11.48 16.53 -29.23
C ASP A 297 11.34 17.09 -30.66
N ALA A 298 11.61 18.39 -30.84
CA ALA A 298 11.57 19.03 -32.15
C ALA A 298 12.60 18.42 -33.12
N LYS A 299 13.80 18.10 -32.62
CA LYS A 299 14.84 17.43 -33.40
C LYS A 299 14.45 16.01 -33.79
N LEU A 300 13.86 15.25 -32.86
CA LEU A 300 13.36 13.91 -33.14
C LEU A 300 12.23 13.94 -34.18
N ALA A 301 11.29 14.88 -34.06
CA ALA A 301 10.23 15.09 -35.03
C ALA A 301 10.77 15.43 -36.43
N GLN A 302 11.79 16.29 -36.52
CA GLN A 302 12.45 16.61 -37.79
C GLN A 302 13.16 15.39 -38.42
N VAL A 303 13.81 14.55 -37.62
CA VAL A 303 14.43 13.31 -38.10
C VAL A 303 13.37 12.33 -38.62
N MET A 304 12.25 12.19 -37.93
CA MET A 304 11.14 11.34 -38.35
C MET A 304 10.43 11.86 -39.62
N GLN A 305 10.32 13.17 -39.79
CA GLN A 305 9.75 13.80 -41.00
C GLN A 305 10.73 13.76 -42.18
N GLY A 306 12.04 13.93 -41.93
CA GLY A 306 13.09 13.78 -42.94
C GLY A 306 13.21 12.35 -43.48
N ALA A 307 12.89 11.35 -42.66
CA ALA A 307 12.80 9.95 -43.10
C ALA A 307 11.59 9.66 -44.02
N GLN A 308 10.59 10.55 -44.08
CA GLN A 308 9.41 10.42 -44.93
C GLN A 308 9.48 11.28 -46.23
N GLY A 309 10.49 12.17 -46.34
CA GLY A 309 10.61 13.13 -47.45
C GLY A 309 11.44 12.68 -48.66
N GLY A 310 11.85 11.41 -48.74
CA GLY A 310 12.76 10.92 -49.78
C GLY A 310 12.36 9.58 -50.37
N ALA A 311 11.26 9.52 -51.13
CA ALA A 311 10.95 8.36 -51.96
C ALA A 311 10.42 8.81 -53.34
N PRO A 312 11.22 8.72 -54.42
CA PRO A 312 10.67 8.72 -55.77
C PRO A 312 9.92 7.40 -56.00
N ALA A 313 8.70 7.50 -56.49
CA ALA A 313 7.89 6.35 -56.87
C ALA A 313 8.55 5.61 -58.05
N ALA A 314 9.10 4.42 -57.78
CA ALA A 314 9.44 3.45 -58.82
C ALA A 314 8.83 2.09 -58.46
N ARG A 315 7.79 1.71 -59.21
CA ARG A 315 7.34 0.32 -59.33
C ARG A 315 8.44 -0.48 -60.02
N ALA A 316 8.95 -1.53 -59.40
CA ALA A 316 9.34 -2.76 -60.08
C ALA A 316 9.54 -3.89 -59.06
N ALA A 317 9.01 -5.06 -59.40
CA ALA A 317 9.14 -6.30 -58.67
C ALA A 317 10.62 -6.70 -58.51
N GLY A 318 10.96 -7.24 -57.34
CA GLY A 318 12.28 -7.79 -57.06
C GLY A 318 12.34 -8.37 -55.66
N THR A 319 12.35 -9.69 -55.59
CA THR A 319 12.45 -10.49 -54.36
C THR A 319 13.88 -10.46 -53.79
N ALA A 320 13.97 -10.53 -52.45
CA ALA A 320 15.14 -10.73 -51.57
C ALA A 320 15.87 -9.48 -51.04
N PRO A 321 16.52 -9.53 -49.86
CA PRO A 321 16.21 -10.22 -48.59
C PRO A 321 16.03 -9.23 -47.42
N PRO A 322 15.44 -9.61 -46.27
CA PRO A 322 15.27 -8.70 -45.14
C PRO A 322 16.63 -8.36 -44.48
N GLN A 323 16.93 -7.07 -44.41
CA GLN A 323 18.03 -6.54 -43.62
C GLN A 323 17.65 -6.54 -42.13
N ALA A 324 18.62 -6.97 -41.31
CA ALA A 324 18.49 -7.14 -39.87
C ALA A 324 18.43 -5.81 -39.13
N GLY A 325 17.42 -5.67 -38.26
CA GLY A 325 17.30 -4.64 -37.23
C GLY A 325 16.40 -5.17 -36.10
N ALA A 326 17.03 -5.70 -35.05
CA ALA A 326 16.50 -6.19 -33.76
C ALA A 326 15.13 -6.91 -33.78
N LYS A 327 15.16 -8.26 -33.81
CA LYS A 327 14.00 -9.09 -33.44
C LYS A 327 13.57 -8.74 -32.00
N PRO A 328 12.26 -8.56 -31.71
CA PRO A 328 11.77 -8.64 -30.35
C PRO A 328 12.19 -9.99 -29.77
N ALA A 329 12.64 -10.02 -28.51
CA ALA A 329 13.03 -11.25 -27.83
C ALA A 329 11.91 -12.28 -28.00
N GLN A 330 12.12 -13.25 -28.89
CA GLN A 330 11.11 -14.26 -29.16
C GLN A 330 11.11 -15.17 -27.93
N ASN A 331 9.99 -15.15 -27.18
CA ASN A 331 9.81 -16.02 -26.03
C ASN A 331 10.15 -17.46 -26.42
N SER A 332 11.00 -18.12 -25.63
CA SER A 332 11.39 -19.50 -25.92
C SER A 332 10.16 -20.40 -25.96
N ALA A 333 10.18 -21.46 -26.78
CA ALA A 333 9.06 -22.42 -26.84
C ALA A 333 8.77 -23.03 -25.45
N ASP A 334 9.81 -23.18 -24.63
CA ASP A 334 9.70 -23.60 -23.24
C ASP A 334 9.03 -22.56 -22.35
N ALA A 335 9.36 -21.27 -22.49
CA ALA A 335 8.70 -20.17 -21.78
C ALA A 335 7.21 -20.09 -22.11
N VAL A 336 6.85 -20.23 -23.40
CA VAL A 336 5.44 -20.23 -23.84
C VAL A 336 4.69 -21.46 -23.32
N ARG A 337 5.31 -22.65 -23.34
CA ARG A 337 4.69 -23.87 -22.78
C ARG A 337 4.45 -23.75 -21.27
N LEU A 338 5.41 -23.18 -20.53
CA LEU A 338 5.29 -22.95 -19.09
C LEU A 338 4.24 -21.87 -18.77
N ALA A 339 4.13 -20.83 -19.60
CA ALA A 339 3.07 -19.82 -19.50
C ALA A 339 1.67 -20.41 -19.72
N ASN A 340 1.51 -21.28 -20.73
CA ASN A 340 0.26 -22.01 -20.97
C ASN A 340 -0.08 -22.97 -19.81
N SER A 341 0.94 -23.55 -19.18
CA SER A 341 0.76 -24.39 -17.99
C SER A 341 0.31 -23.54 -16.79
N ALA A 342 0.94 -22.37 -16.59
CA ALA A 342 0.59 -21.43 -15.53
C ALA A 342 -0.85 -20.94 -15.64
N THR A 343 -1.27 -20.54 -16.85
CA THR A 343 -2.66 -20.10 -17.13
C THR A 343 -3.66 -21.24 -16.97
N THR A 344 -3.31 -22.48 -17.34
CA THR A 344 -4.15 -23.66 -17.10
C THR A 344 -4.35 -23.94 -15.60
N PHE A 345 -3.28 -23.84 -14.80
CA PHE A 345 -3.40 -24.00 -13.35
C PHE A 345 -4.18 -22.85 -12.71
N ALA A 346 -3.99 -21.61 -13.19
CA ALA A 346 -4.76 -20.46 -12.74
C ALA A 346 -6.26 -20.62 -13.04
N ALA A 347 -6.62 -21.08 -14.24
CA ALA A 347 -8.02 -21.36 -14.58
C ALA A 347 -8.63 -22.45 -13.68
N LYS A 348 -7.87 -23.50 -13.33
CA LYS A 348 -8.32 -24.52 -12.37
C LYS A 348 -8.47 -23.99 -10.94
N ALA A 349 -7.61 -23.05 -10.53
CA ALA A 349 -7.72 -22.39 -9.24
C ALA A 349 -8.97 -21.51 -9.17
N ILE A 350 -9.27 -20.75 -10.23
CA ILE A 350 -10.50 -19.95 -10.34
C ILE A 350 -11.74 -20.85 -10.28
N ALA A 351 -11.79 -21.91 -11.09
CA ALA A 351 -12.91 -22.85 -11.07
C ALA A 351 -13.10 -23.51 -9.69
N ALA A 352 -12.00 -23.89 -9.01
CA ALA A 352 -12.08 -24.44 -7.66
C ALA A 352 -12.51 -23.42 -6.60
N ALA A 353 -12.19 -22.14 -6.79
CA ALA A 353 -12.63 -21.03 -5.96
C ALA A 353 -14.13 -20.75 -6.14
N GLU A 354 -14.64 -20.74 -7.38
CA GLU A 354 -16.07 -20.64 -7.69
C GLU A 354 -16.86 -21.84 -7.14
N ASP A 355 -16.30 -23.05 -7.23
CA ASP A 355 -16.86 -24.24 -6.61
C ASP A 355 -16.94 -24.12 -5.09
N ALA A 356 -15.96 -23.48 -4.45
CA ALA A 356 -15.98 -23.18 -3.01
C ALA A 356 -17.02 -22.11 -2.67
N GLU A 357 -17.24 -21.14 -3.56
CA GLU A 357 -18.26 -20.11 -3.42
C GLU A 357 -19.69 -20.69 -3.47
N SER A 358 -19.89 -21.70 -4.31
CA SER A 358 -21.19 -22.40 -4.40
C SER A 358 -21.51 -23.33 -3.22
N ALA A 359 -20.55 -23.55 -2.30
CA ALA A 359 -20.75 -24.38 -1.11
C ALA A 359 -21.63 -23.67 -0.06
N LYS A 360 -22.48 -24.43 0.65
CA LYS A 360 -23.43 -23.84 1.61
C LYS A 360 -22.88 -23.76 3.03
N THR A 361 -21.94 -24.64 3.37
CA THR A 361 -21.39 -24.75 4.72
C THR A 361 -19.87 -24.66 4.69
N PHE A 362 -19.26 -24.29 5.82
CA PHE A 362 -17.80 -24.26 5.94
C PHE A 362 -17.17 -25.64 5.70
N ALA A 363 -17.81 -26.70 6.18
CA ALA A 363 -17.35 -28.08 6.01
C ALA A 363 -17.27 -28.50 4.52
N GLU A 364 -18.19 -28.02 3.69
CA GLU A 364 -18.18 -28.25 2.23
C GLU A 364 -17.20 -27.33 1.49
N ALA A 365 -17.06 -26.08 1.94
CA ALA A 365 -16.19 -25.09 1.30
C ALA A 365 -14.69 -25.36 1.54
N LYS A 366 -14.33 -25.80 2.76
CA LYS A 366 -12.93 -26.00 3.18
C LYS A 366 -12.07 -26.86 2.25
N PRO A 367 -12.48 -28.08 1.83
CA PRO A 367 -11.67 -28.89 0.92
C PRO A 367 -11.55 -28.25 -0.47
N LYS A 368 -12.56 -27.51 -0.93
CA LYS A 368 -12.56 -26.83 -2.23
C LYS A 368 -11.60 -25.64 -2.26
N VAL A 369 -11.58 -24.84 -1.18
CA VAL A 369 -10.57 -23.79 -0.97
C VAL A 369 -9.16 -24.38 -0.94
N ALA A 370 -8.95 -25.53 -0.31
CA ALA A 370 -7.64 -26.20 -0.31
C ALA A 370 -7.20 -26.63 -1.73
N PHE A 371 -8.12 -27.09 -2.58
CA PHE A 371 -7.84 -27.37 -3.99
C PHE A 371 -7.51 -26.10 -4.79
N ALA A 372 -8.23 -25.00 -4.56
CA ALA A 372 -7.94 -23.71 -5.18
C ALA A 372 -6.52 -23.22 -4.83
N PHE A 373 -6.13 -23.31 -3.55
CA PHE A 373 -4.76 -23.00 -3.11
C PHE A 373 -3.70 -23.88 -3.76
N ALA A 374 -3.94 -25.19 -3.89
CA ALA A 374 -3.00 -26.10 -4.53
C ALA A 374 -2.77 -25.75 -6.01
N TYR A 375 -3.84 -25.42 -6.74
CA TYR A 375 -3.73 -25.00 -8.13
C TYR A 375 -3.10 -23.61 -8.29
N MET A 376 -3.40 -22.67 -7.40
CA MET A 376 -2.78 -21.35 -7.38
C MET A 376 -1.26 -21.46 -7.16
N GLN A 377 -0.82 -22.28 -6.20
CA GLN A 377 0.61 -22.51 -5.97
C GLN A 377 1.29 -23.14 -7.19
N ALA A 378 0.63 -24.07 -7.88
CA ALA A 378 1.12 -24.65 -9.13
C ALA A 378 1.21 -23.61 -10.26
N ALA A 379 0.25 -22.68 -10.34
CA ALA A 379 0.23 -21.59 -11.31
C ALA A 379 1.39 -20.61 -11.08
N VAL A 380 1.60 -20.17 -9.84
CA VAL A 380 2.72 -19.29 -9.45
C VAL A 380 4.07 -19.95 -9.72
N LYS A 381 4.20 -21.25 -9.42
CA LYS A 381 5.42 -22.01 -9.69
C LYS A 381 5.71 -22.09 -11.19
N ALA A 382 4.70 -22.41 -12.00
CA ALA A 382 4.85 -22.48 -13.45
C ALA A 382 5.16 -21.10 -14.07
N LEU A 383 4.57 -20.02 -13.56
CA LEU A 383 4.85 -18.66 -14.02
C LEU A 383 6.28 -18.24 -13.70
N ARG A 384 6.78 -18.55 -12.50
CA ARG A 384 8.19 -18.29 -12.12
C ARG A 384 9.16 -19.08 -13.00
N GLN A 385 8.84 -20.33 -13.33
CA GLN A 385 9.65 -21.12 -14.26
C GLN A 385 9.59 -20.55 -15.69
N ALA A 386 8.44 -20.04 -16.13
CA ALA A 386 8.31 -19.39 -17.42
C ALA A 386 9.15 -18.10 -17.50
N ALA A 387 9.10 -17.27 -16.45
CA ALA A 387 9.94 -16.07 -16.33
C ALA A 387 11.44 -16.41 -16.36
N ALA A 388 11.85 -17.46 -15.64
CA ALA A 388 13.23 -17.97 -15.67
C ALA A 388 13.65 -18.51 -17.06
N ALA A 389 12.69 -19.03 -17.85
CA ALA A 389 12.89 -19.46 -19.23
C ALA A 389 12.85 -18.31 -20.25
N GLY A 390 12.75 -17.05 -19.80
CA GLY A 390 12.76 -15.86 -20.64
C GLY A 390 11.38 -15.40 -21.12
N LEU A 391 10.29 -15.73 -20.40
CA LEU A 391 8.96 -15.20 -20.68
C LEU A 391 8.94 -13.68 -20.43
N THR A 392 8.74 -12.89 -21.48
CA THR A 392 8.71 -11.43 -21.41
C THR A 392 7.66 -10.82 -22.35
N GLY A 393 7.38 -9.53 -22.14
CA GLY A 393 6.47 -8.75 -22.98
C GLY A 393 4.99 -9.15 -22.83
N PRO A 394 4.15 -8.83 -23.83
CA PRO A 394 2.69 -8.94 -23.70
C PRO A 394 2.17 -10.33 -23.34
N VAL A 395 2.88 -11.40 -23.74
CA VAL A 395 2.50 -12.78 -23.42
C VAL A 395 2.79 -13.11 -21.95
N GLY A 396 3.87 -12.56 -21.39
CA GLY A 396 4.18 -12.67 -19.97
C GLY A 396 3.18 -11.90 -19.10
N ASP A 397 2.84 -10.68 -19.53
CA ASP A 397 1.87 -9.83 -18.84
C ASP A 397 0.48 -10.48 -18.81
N ALA A 398 0.02 -11.05 -19.94
CA ALA A 398 -1.25 -11.77 -20.00
C ALA A 398 -1.27 -12.99 -19.06
N ALA A 399 -0.19 -13.78 -19.02
CA ALA A 399 -0.08 -14.91 -18.11
C ALA A 399 -0.09 -14.48 -16.64
N ALA A 400 0.58 -13.37 -16.32
CA ALA A 400 0.62 -12.81 -14.97
C ALA A 400 -0.76 -12.31 -14.52
N VAL A 401 -1.52 -11.65 -15.40
CA VAL A 401 -2.89 -11.17 -15.09
C VAL A 401 -3.82 -12.34 -14.73
N VAL A 402 -3.78 -13.44 -15.47
CA VAL A 402 -4.63 -14.61 -15.18
C VAL A 402 -4.22 -15.28 -13.86
N VAL A 403 -2.92 -15.34 -13.55
CA VAL A 403 -2.44 -15.85 -12.26
C VAL A 403 -2.84 -14.93 -11.10
N GLN A 404 -2.84 -13.61 -11.32
CA GLN A 404 -3.31 -12.64 -10.34
C GLN A 404 -4.82 -12.80 -10.08
N GLN A 405 -5.64 -12.94 -11.13
CA GLN A 405 -7.07 -13.22 -10.99
C GLN A 405 -7.33 -14.50 -10.19
N ALA A 406 -6.54 -15.55 -10.41
CA ALA A 406 -6.62 -16.77 -9.63
C ALA A 406 -6.24 -16.58 -8.16
N PHE A 407 -5.27 -15.73 -7.86
CA PHE A 407 -4.89 -15.38 -6.49
C PHE A 407 -6.03 -14.65 -5.77
N ASP A 408 -6.61 -13.64 -6.42
CA ASP A 408 -7.70 -12.83 -5.86
C ASP A 408 -8.96 -13.69 -5.64
N ALA A 409 -9.32 -14.53 -6.61
CA ALA A 409 -10.45 -15.46 -6.48
C ALA A 409 -10.24 -16.48 -5.34
N THR A 410 -9.02 -17.02 -5.19
CA THR A 410 -8.71 -17.97 -4.11
C THR A 410 -8.79 -17.32 -2.73
N GLN A 411 -8.28 -16.10 -2.60
CA GLN A 411 -8.35 -15.31 -1.36
C GLN A 411 -9.78 -14.93 -0.99
N GLN A 412 -10.59 -14.56 -1.99
CA GLN A 412 -12.00 -14.26 -1.77
C GLN A 412 -12.77 -15.51 -1.33
N ALA A 413 -12.56 -16.65 -2.00
CA ALA A 413 -13.19 -17.91 -1.63
C ALA A 413 -12.84 -18.37 -0.20
N GLU A 414 -11.61 -18.10 0.27
CA GLU A 414 -11.21 -18.37 1.66
C GLU A 414 -11.97 -17.48 2.66
N LYS A 415 -12.06 -16.18 2.38
CA LYS A 415 -12.80 -15.22 3.22
C LYS A 415 -14.28 -15.58 3.30
N ASP A 416 -14.88 -15.89 2.14
CA ASP A 416 -16.28 -16.27 2.07
C ASP A 416 -16.52 -17.62 2.74
N ALA A 417 -15.58 -18.57 2.64
CA ALA A 417 -15.65 -19.83 3.38
C ALA A 417 -15.63 -19.59 4.89
N ALA A 418 -14.72 -18.75 5.40
CA ALA A 418 -14.62 -18.43 6.82
C ALA A 418 -15.86 -17.72 7.38
N ALA A 419 -16.65 -17.04 6.53
CA ALA A 419 -17.89 -16.39 6.91
C ALA A 419 -19.12 -17.32 6.91
N ARG A 420 -19.00 -18.56 6.41
CA ARG A 420 -20.12 -19.51 6.34
C ARG A 420 -20.40 -20.19 7.68
N PRO A 421 -21.68 -20.47 8.00
CA PRO A 421 -22.03 -21.19 9.20
C PRO A 421 -21.50 -22.64 9.16
N ASP A 422 -21.02 -23.12 10.31
CA ASP A 422 -20.64 -24.51 10.49
C ASP A 422 -21.88 -25.42 10.48
N ALA A 423 -21.81 -26.51 9.71
CA ALA A 423 -22.87 -27.52 9.65
C ALA A 423 -23.09 -28.27 10.99
N SER A 424 -22.34 -27.95 12.05
CA SER A 424 -22.40 -28.61 13.35
C SER A 424 -23.33 -27.94 14.36
N ALA A 425 -23.99 -26.82 14.03
CA ALA A 425 -24.85 -26.10 14.96
C ALA A 425 -26.26 -26.71 15.18
N ASP A 426 -26.67 -27.72 14.40
CA ASP A 426 -27.99 -28.35 14.49
C ASP A 426 -27.95 -29.88 14.73
N ALA A 427 -27.06 -30.35 15.63
CA ALA A 427 -27.13 -31.72 16.14
C ALA A 427 -27.26 -31.74 17.67
N LYS A 428 -28.45 -32.12 18.14
CA LYS A 428 -28.77 -32.39 19.55
C LYS A 428 -27.77 -33.40 20.16
N PRO A 429 -27.34 -33.25 21.43
CA PRO A 429 -26.30 -34.12 21.98
C PRO A 429 -26.79 -35.57 22.11
N ALA A 430 -26.03 -36.52 21.57
CA ALA A 430 -26.20 -37.94 21.84
C ALA A 430 -25.28 -38.37 23.00
N ASP A 431 -25.81 -39.28 23.82
CA ASP A 431 -25.30 -39.87 25.06
C ASP A 431 -23.88 -40.50 24.92
N PRO A 432 -23.04 -40.54 25.96
CA PRO A 432 -21.70 -41.11 25.88
C PRO A 432 -21.73 -42.61 26.19
N ALA A 433 -21.71 -43.47 25.16
CA ALA A 433 -21.43 -44.89 25.35
C ALA A 433 -20.78 -45.55 24.11
N LYS A 434 -19.51 -45.97 24.32
CA LYS A 434 -18.68 -46.96 23.58
C LYS A 434 -17.99 -46.56 22.26
N PRO A 435 -16.84 -47.22 21.94
CA PRO A 435 -15.76 -46.66 21.14
C PRO A 435 -15.71 -47.27 19.73
N ASP A 436 -15.66 -46.43 18.71
CA ASP A 436 -15.44 -46.87 17.33
C ASP A 436 -14.10 -46.35 16.78
N ALA A 437 -13.31 -47.35 16.37
CA ALA A 437 -12.28 -47.43 15.34
C ALA A 437 -11.42 -46.20 14.99
N ALA A 438 -10.12 -46.40 15.13
CA ALA A 438 -9.03 -45.54 14.68
C ALA A 438 -9.15 -45.12 13.19
N PRO A 439 -8.84 -43.87 12.83
CA PRO A 439 -8.70 -43.48 11.43
C PRO A 439 -7.43 -44.09 10.82
N ALA A 440 -7.59 -44.66 9.63
CA ALA A 440 -6.54 -45.28 8.83
C ALA A 440 -5.42 -44.28 8.47
N ALA A 441 -4.19 -44.78 8.50
CA ALA A 441 -2.96 -44.05 8.21
C ALA A 441 -2.93 -43.46 6.79
N ALA A 442 -2.31 -42.28 6.67
CA ALA A 442 -1.98 -41.63 5.42
C ALA A 442 -1.01 -42.49 4.57
N PRO A 443 -1.11 -42.47 3.22
CA PRO A 443 -0.09 -43.06 2.37
C PRO A 443 1.21 -42.25 2.44
N ALA A 444 2.34 -42.94 2.64
CA ALA A 444 3.67 -42.35 2.59
C ALA A 444 4.04 -41.84 1.17
N PRO A 445 4.78 -40.73 1.04
CA PRO A 445 5.26 -40.27 -0.26
C PRO A 445 6.41 -41.15 -0.78
N ALA A 446 6.35 -41.47 -2.08
CA ALA A 446 7.39 -42.19 -2.80
C ALA A 446 8.68 -41.36 -2.91
N ALA A 447 9.83 -42.02 -2.69
CA ALA A 447 11.16 -41.45 -2.75
C ALA A 447 11.57 -41.03 -4.18
N ALA A 448 12.16 -39.85 -4.33
CA ALA A 448 12.85 -39.41 -5.55
C ALA A 448 14.31 -39.90 -5.54
N PRO A 449 14.91 -40.24 -6.70
CA PRO A 449 16.31 -40.65 -6.78
C PRO A 449 17.27 -39.46 -6.60
N ALA A 450 18.36 -39.71 -5.89
CA ALA A 450 19.38 -38.74 -5.51
C ALA A 450 20.19 -38.21 -6.73
N ALA A 451 20.36 -36.89 -6.81
CA ALA A 451 21.32 -36.25 -7.70
C ALA A 451 22.72 -36.20 -7.03
N PRO A 452 23.83 -36.37 -7.79
CA PRO A 452 25.18 -36.39 -7.23
C PRO A 452 25.66 -34.99 -6.82
N ALA A 453 26.37 -34.94 -5.69
CA ALA A 453 26.84 -33.73 -5.04
C ALA A 453 27.98 -33.02 -5.79
N ALA A 454 27.95 -31.69 -5.80
CA ALA A 454 29.03 -30.84 -6.29
C ALA A 454 30.21 -30.80 -5.29
N PRO A 455 31.48 -30.82 -5.75
CA PRO A 455 32.65 -30.80 -4.88
C PRO A 455 32.97 -29.38 -4.36
N LYS A 456 33.44 -29.30 -3.10
CA LYS A 456 33.91 -28.07 -2.44
C LYS A 456 35.39 -27.80 -2.74
N PRO A 457 35.87 -26.55 -2.60
CA PRO A 457 37.18 -26.11 -3.07
C PRO A 457 38.32 -26.52 -2.13
N GLY A 458 39.39 -27.08 -2.68
CA GLY A 458 40.65 -27.40 -1.98
C GLY A 458 41.18 -28.79 -2.34
N ASP A 459 42.33 -28.84 -3.02
CA ASP A 459 43.21 -29.99 -3.33
C ASP A 459 42.85 -30.85 -4.58
N PRO A 460 43.84 -31.48 -5.26
CA PRO A 460 44.48 -30.91 -6.44
C PRO A 460 44.17 -31.66 -7.75
N VAL A 461 44.33 -30.96 -8.87
CA VAL A 461 44.10 -31.42 -10.25
C VAL A 461 45.13 -32.47 -10.67
N ALA A 462 44.67 -33.68 -11.02
CA ALA A 462 45.46 -34.68 -11.72
C ALA A 462 45.06 -34.72 -13.21
N GLN A 463 46.03 -34.43 -14.07
CA GLN A 463 45.97 -34.49 -15.53
C GLN A 463 46.01 -35.95 -16.01
N SER A 464 45.30 -36.27 -17.10
CA SER A 464 45.84 -37.20 -18.10
C SER A 464 45.38 -36.82 -19.52
N GLN A 465 46.39 -36.60 -20.36
CA GLN A 465 46.38 -36.52 -21.83
C GLN A 465 46.19 -37.97 -22.38
N GLY A 466 45.77 -38.30 -23.59
CA GLY A 466 45.43 -37.58 -24.82
C GLY A 466 45.00 -38.59 -25.92
N LYS A 467 44.17 -38.14 -26.88
CA LYS A 467 44.38 -38.16 -28.37
C LYS A 467 44.03 -39.50 -29.12
N PRO A 468 43.93 -39.52 -30.48
CA PRO A 468 42.67 -39.45 -31.25
C PRO A 468 42.50 -40.58 -32.31
N SER A 469 41.35 -40.67 -32.99
CA SER A 469 41.28 -41.18 -34.39
C SER A 469 39.93 -40.87 -35.06
N ASP A 470 40.00 -40.06 -36.10
CA ASP A 470 39.41 -40.16 -37.45
C ASP A 470 37.99 -40.73 -37.66
N GLY A 471 37.20 -39.97 -38.43
CA GLY A 471 35.81 -40.27 -38.77
C GLY A 471 35.62 -41.12 -40.01
N GLU A 472 34.35 -41.38 -40.33
CA GLU A 472 33.87 -41.64 -41.69
C GLU A 472 32.35 -41.37 -41.74
N THR A 473 31.93 -40.59 -42.73
CA THR A 473 30.54 -40.42 -43.21
C THR A 473 30.19 -41.62 -44.12
N PRO A 474 28.92 -41.94 -44.43
CA PRO A 474 27.95 -41.05 -45.12
C PRO A 474 26.66 -40.77 -44.35
#